data_AF-A0A3Q3EG03-F1
#
_entry.id   AF-A0A3Q3EG03-F1
#
_cell.length_a   1.000
_cell.length_b   1.000
_cell.length_c   1.000
_cell.angle_alpha   90.00
_cell.angle_beta   90.00
_cell.angle_gamma   90.00
#
_symmetry.space_group_name_H-M   'P 1'
#
loop_
_entity.id
_entity.type
_entity.pdbx_description
1 polymer ?
#
loop_
_entity_poly.entity_id
_entity_poly.type
_entity_poly.pdbx_seq_one_letter_code
_entity_poly.pdbx_strand_id
1 'polypeptide(L)'
;MGDIIFLQETHLNKVEHQKLGKLMSAQVFASSTAKRGVATLIQRHVPFKVEKNVADKEGRDVLVIGNIGNKPVTLLNVYNPPGHDPEFMVNLLSILVLEAKGITIMGGDFIMVMKANDTQSKGKHKSEKTAAVIRKAEIEIGLVDIWRILNPKM
;
A
#
# COMPACT_ATOMS: atom_id res chain seq x y z
N MET A 1 1.96 15.21 -12.60
CA MET A 1 1.00 14.39 -11.83
C MET A 1 1.47 12.95 -11.90
N GLY A 2 1.29 12.13 -10.86
CA GLY A 2 1.78 10.74 -10.85
C GLY A 2 0.98 9.82 -11.80
N ASP A 3 1.65 8.84 -12.38
CA ASP A 3 1.05 7.82 -13.27
C ASP A 3 0.23 6.78 -12.50
N ILE A 4 0.72 6.42 -11.31
CA ILE A 4 0.06 5.53 -10.35
C ILE A 4 -0.01 6.30 -9.04
N ILE A 5 -1.20 6.38 -8.46
CA ILE A 5 -1.47 7.18 -7.26
C ILE A 5 -2.14 6.28 -6.23
N PHE A 6 -1.54 6.20 -5.05
CA PHE A 6 -2.13 5.57 -3.88
C PHE A 6 -2.78 6.63 -3.01
N LEU A 7 -4.04 6.44 -2.66
CA LEU A 7 -4.80 7.25 -1.72
C LEU A 7 -5.22 6.39 -0.53
N GLN A 8 -5.13 6.97 0.67
CA GLN A 8 -5.59 6.40 1.94
C GLN A 8 -6.61 7.34 2.57
N GLU A 9 -7.33 6.86 3.60
CA GLU A 9 -8.37 7.64 4.30
C GLU A 9 -9.38 8.33 3.36
N THR A 10 -9.78 7.65 2.29
CA THR A 10 -10.66 8.26 1.28
C THR A 10 -12.06 8.52 1.81
N HIS A 11 -12.57 7.67 2.71
CA HIS A 11 -13.95 7.72 3.24
C HIS A 11 -15.05 7.79 2.16
N LEU A 12 -14.72 7.34 0.95
CA LEU A 12 -15.63 7.37 -0.19
C LEU A 12 -16.38 6.05 -0.32
N ASN A 13 -17.63 6.10 -0.77
CA ASN A 13 -18.32 4.90 -1.22
C ASN A 13 -17.91 4.54 -2.66
N LYS A 14 -18.36 3.37 -3.12
CA LYS A 14 -18.05 2.86 -4.47
C LYS A 14 -18.40 3.83 -5.61
N VAL A 15 -19.50 4.57 -5.49
CA VAL A 15 -19.94 5.52 -6.53
C VAL A 15 -18.99 6.72 -6.59
N GLU A 16 -18.57 7.23 -5.44
CA GLU A 16 -17.63 8.35 -5.36
C GLU A 16 -16.23 7.95 -5.85
N HIS A 17 -15.75 6.73 -5.57
CA HIS A 17 -14.51 6.21 -6.17
C HIS A 17 -14.59 6.13 -7.70
N GLN A 18 -15.73 5.73 -8.26
CA GLN A 18 -15.93 5.71 -9.71
C GLN A 18 -15.94 7.12 -10.31
N LYS A 19 -16.56 8.10 -9.65
CA LYS A 19 -16.52 9.51 -10.06
C LYS A 19 -15.10 10.06 -10.03
N LEU A 20 -14.33 9.76 -8.97
CA LEU A 20 -12.93 10.13 -8.85
C LEU A 20 -12.11 9.57 -10.02
N GLY A 21 -12.32 8.31 -10.39
CA GLY A 21 -11.69 7.70 -11.56
C GLY A 21 -11.98 8.41 -12.88
N LYS A 22 -13.23 8.81 -13.09
CA LYS A 22 -13.64 9.58 -14.27
C LYS A 22 -12.98 10.96 -14.29
N LEU A 23 -13.02 11.67 -13.16
CA LEU A 23 -12.42 13.00 -13.01
C LEU A 23 -10.91 12.97 -13.30
N MET A 24 -10.22 11.95 -12.79
CA MET A 24 -8.78 11.81 -12.90
C MET A 24 -8.33 11.06 -14.16
N SER A 25 -9.26 10.69 -15.06
CA SER A 25 -8.99 9.84 -16.23
C SER A 25 -8.16 8.58 -15.89
N ALA A 26 -8.59 7.85 -14.86
CA ALA A 26 -7.84 6.72 -14.30
C ALA A 26 -8.71 5.45 -14.17
N GLN A 27 -8.05 4.28 -14.20
CA GLN A 27 -8.60 3.05 -13.63
C GLN A 27 -8.56 3.16 -12.10
N VAL A 28 -9.58 2.65 -11.41
CA VAL A 28 -9.71 2.76 -9.96
C VAL A 28 -9.92 1.38 -9.34
N PHE A 29 -9.07 1.06 -8.39
CA PHE A 29 -9.19 -0.12 -7.54
C PHE A 29 -9.28 0.37 -6.10
N ALA A 30 -10.34 0.01 -5.39
CA ALA A 30 -10.59 0.56 -4.07
C ALA A 30 -11.15 -0.48 -3.10
N SER A 31 -10.82 -0.29 -1.83
CA SER A 31 -11.40 -0.97 -0.68
C SER A 31 -11.92 0.12 0.26
N SER A 32 -13.16 0.01 0.74
CA SER A 32 -13.75 1.08 1.54
C SER A 32 -14.86 0.63 2.48
N THR A 33 -14.94 1.30 3.62
CA THR A 33 -16.01 1.23 4.62
C THR A 33 -16.39 2.66 5.03
N ALA A 34 -17.37 2.81 5.94
CA ALA A 34 -17.72 4.13 6.47
C ALA A 34 -16.56 4.81 7.24
N LYS A 35 -15.61 4.03 7.78
CA LYS A 35 -14.53 4.53 8.65
C LYS A 35 -13.16 4.57 7.99
N ARG A 36 -12.96 3.89 6.86
CA ARG A 36 -11.66 3.73 6.21
C ARG A 36 -11.84 3.59 4.72
N GLY A 37 -10.82 3.90 3.94
CA GLY A 37 -10.81 3.48 2.55
C GLY A 37 -9.51 3.82 1.85
N VAL A 38 -9.06 2.90 1.00
CA VAL A 38 -7.90 3.08 0.13
C VAL A 38 -8.33 3.04 -1.33
N ALA A 39 -7.62 3.76 -2.18
CA ALA A 39 -7.82 3.73 -3.62
C ALA A 39 -6.49 3.80 -4.37
N THR A 40 -6.31 2.88 -5.31
CA THR A 40 -5.22 2.89 -6.30
C THR A 40 -5.78 3.42 -7.61
N LEU A 41 -5.29 4.58 -8.04
CA LEU A 41 -5.61 5.19 -9.32
C LEU A 41 -4.46 4.93 -10.29
N ILE A 42 -4.76 4.38 -11.46
CA ILE A 42 -3.77 4.18 -12.54
C ILE A 42 -4.23 4.98 -13.75
N GLN A 43 -3.46 6.00 -14.12
CA GLN A 43 -3.80 6.90 -15.23
C GLN A 43 -4.00 6.12 -16.53
N ARG A 44 -5.00 6.48 -17.34
CA ARG A 44 -5.38 5.70 -18.53
C ARG A 44 -4.32 5.66 -19.62
N HIS A 45 -3.38 6.59 -19.66
CA HIS A 45 -2.25 6.53 -20.60
C HIS A 45 -1.23 5.46 -20.21
N VAL A 46 -1.21 5.01 -18.95
CA VAL A 46 -0.41 3.86 -18.54
C VAL A 46 -1.05 2.61 -19.12
N PRO A 47 -0.32 1.80 -19.92
CA PRO A 47 -0.87 0.60 -20.55
C PRO A 47 -0.94 -0.56 -19.54
N PHE A 48 -1.67 -0.35 -18.43
CA PHE A 48 -1.86 -1.31 -17.37
C PHE A 48 -3.06 -2.22 -17.67
N LYS A 49 -2.79 -3.53 -17.73
CA LYS A 49 -3.80 -4.58 -17.84
C LYS A 49 -3.89 -5.31 -16.52
N VAL A 50 -5.03 -5.20 -15.84
CA VAL A 50 -5.29 -5.91 -14.58
C VAL A 50 -5.45 -7.41 -14.83
N GLU A 51 -4.82 -8.23 -13.99
CA GLU A 51 -5.01 -9.68 -13.93
C GLU A 51 -5.82 -10.07 -12.69
N LYS A 52 -5.49 -9.49 -11.54
CA LYS A 52 -6.11 -9.79 -10.25
C LYS A 52 -6.22 -8.53 -9.42
N ASN A 53 -7.33 -8.42 -8.69
CA ASN A 53 -7.59 -7.35 -7.74
C ASN A 53 -8.17 -7.96 -6.47
N VAL A 54 -7.53 -7.74 -5.33
CA VAL A 54 -7.98 -8.18 -4.02
C VAL A 54 -8.16 -6.94 -3.16
N ALA A 55 -9.36 -6.76 -2.62
CA ALA A 55 -9.71 -5.63 -1.76
C ALA A 55 -10.01 -6.15 -0.36
N ASP A 56 -9.41 -5.52 0.66
CA ASP A 56 -9.74 -5.80 2.06
C ASP A 56 -11.23 -5.49 2.32
N LYS A 57 -11.82 -6.19 3.28
CA LYS A 57 -13.22 -5.95 3.65
C LYS A 57 -13.37 -4.75 4.59
N GLU A 58 -12.29 -4.39 5.30
CA GLU A 58 -12.29 -3.34 6.32
C GLU A 58 -11.80 -1.97 5.79
N GLY A 59 -11.52 -1.85 4.49
CA GLY A 59 -11.08 -0.59 3.89
C GLY A 59 -9.60 -0.28 4.08
N ARG A 60 -8.76 -1.27 4.43
CA ARG A 60 -7.35 -1.06 4.82
C ARG A 60 -6.36 -1.29 3.70
N ASP A 61 -6.64 -2.15 2.74
CA ASP A 61 -5.71 -2.40 1.64
C ASP A 61 -6.40 -2.79 0.33
N VAL A 62 -5.68 -2.57 -0.76
CA VAL A 62 -6.02 -3.08 -2.08
C VAL A 62 -4.76 -3.54 -2.80
N LEU A 63 -4.75 -4.81 -3.19
CA LEU A 63 -3.71 -5.45 -3.99
C LEU A 63 -4.17 -5.52 -5.44
N VAL A 64 -3.40 -4.94 -6.36
CA VAL A 64 -3.65 -4.98 -7.79
C VAL A 64 -2.45 -5.62 -8.48
N ILE A 65 -2.68 -6.74 -9.14
CA ILE A 65 -1.67 -7.43 -9.95
C ILE A 65 -2.07 -7.31 -11.41
N GLY A 66 -1.09 -6.98 -12.25
CA GLY A 66 -1.31 -6.84 -13.67
C GLY A 66 -0.02 -6.69 -14.43
N ASN A 67 -0.10 -6.18 -15.65
CA ASN A 67 1.05 -5.93 -16.50
C ASN A 67 1.05 -4.48 -16.98
N ILE A 68 2.22 -3.84 -16.96
CA ILE A 68 2.47 -2.60 -17.71
C ILE A 68 3.23 -3.01 -18.96
N GLY A 69 2.57 -2.99 -20.12
CA GLY A 69 3.07 -3.65 -21.32
C GLY A 69 3.17 -5.17 -21.08
N ASN A 70 4.37 -5.74 -21.18
CA ASN A 70 4.66 -7.16 -20.92
C ASN A 70 5.41 -7.40 -19.60
N LYS A 71 5.48 -6.39 -18.72
CA LYS A 71 6.16 -6.50 -17.44
C LYS A 71 5.12 -6.71 -16.33
N PRO A 72 5.15 -7.85 -15.61
CA PRO A 72 4.27 -8.05 -14.47
C PRO A 72 4.61 -7.07 -13.35
N VAL A 73 3.57 -6.51 -12.74
CA VAL A 73 3.65 -5.54 -11.65
C VAL A 73 2.60 -5.90 -10.60
N THR A 74 3.01 -5.81 -9.34
CA THR A 74 2.16 -5.92 -8.17
C THR A 74 2.14 -4.58 -7.43
N LEU A 75 0.96 -4.02 -7.24
CA LEU A 75 0.73 -2.76 -6.55
C LEU A 75 -0.07 -3.04 -5.29
N LEU A 76 0.50 -2.75 -4.13
CA LEU A 76 -0.16 -2.91 -2.85
C LEU A 76 -0.28 -1.56 -2.15
N ASN A 77 -1.51 -1.05 -2.06
CA ASN A 77 -1.82 0.19 -1.34
C ASN A 77 -2.38 -0.15 0.04
N VAL A 78 -1.78 0.42 1.09
CA VAL A 78 -2.03 0.06 2.49
C VAL A 78 -2.40 1.28 3.32
N TYR A 79 -3.35 1.08 4.22
CA TYR A 79 -3.68 1.95 5.34
C TYR A 79 -3.70 1.11 6.61
N ASN A 80 -2.70 1.31 7.48
CA ASN A 80 -2.58 0.62 8.76
C ASN A 80 -3.05 1.55 9.89
N PRO A 81 -4.33 1.53 10.28
CA PRO A 81 -4.89 2.42 11.29
C PRO A 81 -4.17 2.32 12.65
N PRO A 82 -4.14 3.40 13.46
CA PRO A 82 -3.44 3.41 14.74
C PRO A 82 -4.05 2.43 15.73
N GLY A 83 -3.21 1.77 16.54
CA GLY A 83 -3.68 0.88 17.61
C GLY A 83 -4.11 -0.52 17.16
N HIS A 84 -3.83 -0.89 15.91
CA HIS A 84 -4.10 -2.22 15.39
C HIS A 84 -2.92 -3.20 15.57
N ASP A 85 -3.25 -4.49 15.61
CA ASP A 85 -2.32 -5.60 15.85
C ASP A 85 -1.34 -5.79 14.67
N PRO A 86 -0.04 -6.05 14.94
CA PRO A 86 0.91 -6.60 13.96
C PRO A 86 0.37 -7.73 13.07
N GLU A 87 -0.60 -8.52 13.53
CA GLU A 87 -1.25 -9.60 12.77
C GLU A 87 -1.77 -9.13 11.40
N PHE A 88 -2.32 -7.92 11.31
CA PHE A 88 -2.76 -7.36 10.02
C PHE A 88 -1.59 -7.31 9.02
N MET A 89 -0.43 -6.83 9.46
CA MET A 89 0.74 -6.71 8.60
C MET A 89 1.31 -8.08 8.22
N VAL A 90 1.30 -9.04 9.16
CA VAL A 90 1.73 -10.44 8.89
C VAL A 90 0.85 -11.08 7.81
N ASN A 91 -0.47 -10.94 7.93
CA ASN A 91 -1.42 -11.48 6.95
C ASN A 91 -1.22 -10.81 5.58
N LEU A 92 -1.02 -9.49 5.57
CA LEU A 92 -0.80 -8.73 4.35
C LEU A 92 0.47 -9.16 3.61
N LEU A 93 1.58 -9.31 4.35
CA LEU A 93 2.85 -9.81 3.80
C LEU A 93 2.73 -11.26 3.32
N SER A 94 1.95 -12.10 4.02
CA SER A 94 1.71 -13.48 3.58
C SER A 94 0.97 -13.53 2.24
N ILE A 95 -0.06 -12.68 2.06
CA ILE A 95 -0.74 -12.52 0.77
C ILE A 95 0.25 -12.04 -0.29
N LEU A 96 1.11 -11.08 0.04
CA LEU A 96 2.10 -10.56 -0.89
C LEU A 96 3.07 -11.66 -1.37
N VAL A 97 3.59 -12.48 -0.46
CA VAL A 97 4.49 -13.59 -0.81
C VAL A 97 3.81 -14.63 -1.72
N LEU A 98 2.53 -14.91 -1.48
CA LEU A 98 1.78 -15.90 -2.25
C LEU A 98 1.38 -15.41 -3.64
N GLU A 99 1.04 -14.12 -3.76
CA GLU A 99 0.33 -13.58 -4.92
C GLU A 99 1.18 -12.67 -5.80
N ALA A 100 2.24 -12.07 -5.26
CA ALA A 100 3.01 -11.08 -5.98
C ALA A 100 3.69 -11.66 -7.23
N LYS A 101 3.65 -10.86 -8.30
CA LYS A 101 4.32 -11.12 -9.57
C LYS A 101 5.14 -9.91 -9.99
N GLY A 102 6.34 -10.20 -10.51
CA GLY A 102 7.21 -9.19 -11.12
C GLY A 102 7.66 -8.10 -10.15
N ILE A 103 7.59 -6.84 -10.60
CA ILE A 103 7.98 -5.70 -9.76
C ILE A 103 6.88 -5.45 -8.74
N THR A 104 7.22 -5.53 -7.46
CA THR A 104 6.30 -5.27 -6.35
C THR A 104 6.53 -3.88 -5.77
N ILE A 105 5.47 -3.08 -5.72
CA ILE A 105 5.46 -1.77 -5.08
C ILE A 105 4.40 -1.82 -3.98
N MET A 106 4.87 -1.73 -2.74
CA MET A 106 4.04 -1.60 -1.55
C MET A 106 4.20 -0.19 -1.00
N GLY A 107 3.08 0.47 -0.72
CA GLY A 107 3.10 1.85 -0.23
C GLY A 107 1.78 2.25 0.40
N GLY A 108 1.78 3.40 1.06
CA GLY A 108 0.62 3.97 1.72
C GLY A 108 0.97 4.45 3.12
N ASP A 109 -0.03 4.53 3.98
CA ASP A 109 0.14 5.04 5.34
C ASP A 109 0.22 3.87 6.33
N PHE A 110 1.43 3.63 6.79
CA PHE A 110 1.77 2.55 7.71
C PHE A 110 1.60 2.93 9.18
N ILE A 111 1.47 4.22 9.50
CA ILE A 111 1.39 4.78 10.86
C ILE A 111 2.44 4.14 11.78
N MET A 112 3.68 4.05 11.30
CA MET A 112 4.78 3.42 12.03
C MET A 112 6.08 4.20 11.93
N VAL A 113 6.92 3.99 12.94
CA VAL A 113 8.28 4.52 13.00
C VAL A 113 9.22 3.36 12.71
N MET A 114 9.90 3.43 11.57
CA MET A 114 10.78 2.37 11.09
C MET A 114 12.20 2.52 11.66
N LYS A 115 12.66 3.75 11.92
CA LYS A 115 13.90 4.07 12.65
C LYS A 115 13.69 5.25 13.60
N ALA A 116 14.56 5.37 14.60
CA ALA A 116 14.45 6.39 15.65
C ALA A 116 14.49 7.85 15.12
N ASN A 117 15.09 8.07 13.94
CA ASN A 117 15.19 9.36 13.29
C ASN A 117 13.98 9.72 12.41
N ASP A 118 13.01 8.82 12.22
CA ASP A 118 11.74 9.16 11.55
C ASP A 118 10.82 10.01 12.43
N THR A 119 11.19 10.20 13.70
CA THR A 119 10.34 10.82 14.70
C THR A 119 11.15 11.73 15.62
N GLN A 120 10.49 12.77 16.10
CA GLN A 120 11.05 13.65 17.13
C GLN A 120 10.74 13.15 18.56
N SER A 121 9.89 12.13 18.69
CA SER A 121 9.55 11.53 19.98
C SER A 121 10.71 10.71 20.54
N LYS A 122 10.95 10.83 21.84
CA LYS A 122 11.99 10.07 22.55
C LYS A 122 11.47 8.79 23.23
N GLY A 123 10.17 8.52 23.14
CA GLY A 123 9.51 7.39 23.81
C GLY A 123 9.39 6.14 22.94
N LYS A 124 9.07 5.00 23.56
CA LYS A 124 8.71 3.78 22.82
C LYS A 124 7.42 4.02 22.02
N HIS A 125 7.46 3.70 20.72
CA HIS A 125 6.31 3.83 19.84
C HIS A 125 5.41 2.60 19.92
N LYS A 126 4.08 2.82 19.91
CA LYS A 126 3.09 1.74 19.91
C LYS A 126 3.20 0.83 18.67
N SER A 127 3.74 1.36 17.58
CA SER A 127 3.90 0.67 16.29
C SER A 127 5.18 -0.17 16.18
N GLU A 128 6.04 -0.23 17.20
CA GLU A 128 7.33 -0.93 17.13
C GLU A 128 7.19 -2.42 16.75
N LYS A 129 6.15 -3.10 17.25
CA LYS A 129 5.90 -4.50 16.89
C LYS A 129 5.59 -4.65 15.40
N THR A 130 4.79 -3.76 14.82
CA THR A 130 4.45 -3.77 13.40
C THR A 130 5.65 -3.37 12.55
N ALA A 131 6.45 -2.40 13.00
CA ALA A 131 7.71 -2.04 12.34
C ALA A 131 8.70 -3.21 12.33
N ALA A 132 8.81 -3.97 13.42
CA ALA A 132 9.64 -5.18 13.47
C ALA A 132 9.20 -6.24 12.45
N VAL A 133 7.90 -6.39 12.19
CA VAL A 133 7.39 -7.27 11.13
C VAL A 133 7.86 -6.81 9.75
N ILE A 134 7.79 -5.51 9.44
CA ILE A 134 8.28 -4.97 8.16
C ILE A 134 9.80 -5.17 8.03
N ARG A 135 10.59 -4.82 9.06
CA ARG A 135 12.06 -5.03 9.05
C ARG A 135 12.43 -6.50 8.83
N LYS A 136 11.63 -7.42 9.40
CA LYS A 136 11.81 -8.86 9.17
C LYS A 136 11.53 -9.24 7.72
N ALA A 137 10.46 -8.71 7.13
CA ALA A 137 10.15 -8.91 5.71
C ALA A 137 11.23 -8.34 4.77
N GLU A 138 11.91 -7.26 5.15
CA GLU A 138 13.05 -6.75 4.35
C GLU A 138 14.15 -7.81 4.19
N ILE A 139 14.41 -8.58 5.26
CA ILE A 139 15.43 -9.63 5.28
C ILE A 139 14.92 -10.92 4.63
N GLU A 140 13.70 -11.35 4.97
CA GLU A 140 13.20 -12.68 4.59
C GLU A 140 12.69 -12.77 3.16
N ILE A 141 12.09 -11.69 2.64
CA ILE A 141 11.43 -11.71 1.32
C ILE A 141 11.98 -10.63 0.38
N GLY A 142 13.05 -9.94 0.79
CA GLY A 142 13.76 -8.97 -0.04
C GLY A 142 12.98 -7.70 -0.33
N LEU A 143 11.98 -7.36 0.50
CA LEU A 143 11.40 -6.02 0.48
C LEU A 143 12.46 -5.00 0.89
N VAL A 144 12.35 -3.78 0.39
CA VAL A 144 13.29 -2.72 0.75
C VAL A 144 12.55 -1.41 0.90
N ASP A 145 12.91 -0.65 1.94
CA ASP A 145 12.55 0.75 2.01
C ASP A 145 13.42 1.58 1.04
N ILE A 146 12.83 1.91 -0.10
CA ILE A 146 13.48 2.70 -1.16
C ILE A 146 13.88 4.08 -0.67
N TRP A 147 13.08 4.73 0.19
CA TRP A 147 13.42 6.06 0.70
C TRP A 147 14.71 6.02 1.52
N ARG A 148 14.88 4.99 2.35
CA ARG A 148 16.08 4.80 3.18
C ARG A 148 17.32 4.44 2.37
N ILE A 149 17.16 3.67 1.30
CA ILE A 149 18.27 3.38 0.39
C ILE A 149 18.78 4.67 -0.26
N LEU A 150 17.87 5.54 -0.69
CA LEU A 150 18.21 6.81 -1.33
C LEU A 150 18.67 7.89 -0.33
N ASN A 151 18.26 7.78 0.94
CA ASN A 151 18.56 8.75 2.00
C ASN A 151 19.17 8.08 3.25
N PRO A 152 20.37 7.46 3.15
CA PRO A 152 20.91 6.60 4.21
C PRO A 152 21.32 7.33 5.50
N LYS A 153 21.47 8.66 5.44
CA LYS A 153 21.88 9.51 6.58
C LYS A 153 20.68 10.12 7.33
N MET A 154 19.48 9.96 6.79
CA MET A 154 18.23 10.46 7.38
C MET A 154 17.59 9.45 8.29
#